data_AF-A0A6L9EUT3-F1
#
_entry.id   AF-A0A6L9EUT3-F1
#
_cell.length_a   1.000
_cell.length_b   1.000
_cell.length_c   1.000
_cell.angle_alpha   90.00
_cell.angle_beta   90.00
_cell.angle_gamma   90.00
#
_symmetry.space_group_name_H-M   'P 1'
#
loop_
_entity.id
_entity.type
_entity.pdbx_description
1 polymer ?
#
loop_
_entity_poly.entity_id
_entity_poly.type
_entity_poly.pdbx_seq_one_letter_code
_entity_poly.pdbx_strand_id
1 'polypeptide(L)'
;MAKDNLNNRKFTNEEKEKMIARMLPPESISPTNLSIETGISKSTLATWKSKATGGWASKVKKTTRNMSSKEKFLIVMETYTLSETELSKYCRENGLYVENVKSWRAGCVAANSGNKRNSEDLESELIEEKKKTKELSKDLRLKEKALAETTALLVLRKKLNAIFGEDK
;
A
#
# COMPACT_ATOMS: atom_id res chain seq x y z
N MET A 1 33.37 -15.26 30.74
CA MET A 1 31.98 -15.66 30.42
C MET A 1 31.66 -15.11 29.04
N ALA A 2 31.60 -15.98 28.03
CA ALA A 2 31.36 -15.58 26.64
C ALA A 2 29.88 -15.21 26.48
N LYS A 3 29.60 -13.99 26.00
CA LYS A 3 28.25 -13.59 25.61
C LYS A 3 28.01 -14.15 24.21
N ASP A 4 27.44 -15.35 24.13
CA ASP A 4 27.02 -15.94 22.85
C ASP A 4 26.03 -15.01 22.17
N ASN A 5 26.45 -14.42 21.05
CA ASN A 5 25.68 -13.43 20.32
C ASN A 5 24.61 -14.14 19.47
N LEU A 6 23.49 -14.51 20.11
CA LEU A 6 22.33 -15.18 19.52
C LEU A 6 21.55 -14.31 18.50
N ASN A 7 21.95 -13.06 18.26
CA ASN A 7 21.24 -12.15 17.33
C ASN A 7 21.23 -12.64 15.88
N ASN A 8 22.17 -13.49 15.46
CA ASN A 8 22.25 -14.00 14.08
C ASN A 8 21.80 -15.46 13.93
N ARG A 9 21.20 -16.05 14.98
CA ARG A 9 20.67 -17.42 14.92
C ARG A 9 19.30 -17.41 14.24
N LYS A 10 19.13 -18.24 13.20
CA LYS A 10 17.82 -18.46 12.57
C LYS A 10 16.96 -19.29 13.54
N PHE A 11 16.01 -18.64 14.21
CA PHE A 11 15.02 -19.31 15.05
C PHE A 11 13.99 -20.05 14.20
N THR A 12 13.69 -21.30 14.56
CA THR A 12 12.61 -22.07 13.93
C THR A 12 11.25 -21.45 14.26
N ASN A 13 10.20 -21.79 13.51
CA ASN A 13 8.87 -21.25 13.78
C ASN A 13 8.31 -21.77 15.10
N GLU A 14 8.56 -23.04 15.43
CA GLU A 14 8.16 -23.66 16.70
C GLU A 14 8.79 -22.97 17.92
N GLU A 15 10.08 -22.62 17.84
CA GLU A 15 10.78 -21.89 18.90
C GLU A 15 10.17 -20.50 19.12
N LYS A 16 9.85 -19.78 18.04
CA LYS A 16 9.20 -18.46 18.11
C LYS A 16 7.83 -18.56 18.76
N GLU A 17 7.02 -19.53 18.35
CA GLU A 17 5.67 -19.74 18.89
C GLU A 17 5.69 -20.06 20.39
N LYS A 18 6.62 -20.91 20.83
CA LYS A 18 6.81 -21.20 22.25
C LYS A 18 7.17 -19.94 23.06
N MET A 19 8.08 -19.11 22.55
CA MET A 19 8.45 -17.86 23.22
C MET A 19 7.30 -16.83 23.22
N ILE A 20 6.53 -16.78 22.14
CA ILE A 20 5.32 -15.95 22.04
C ILE A 20 4.27 -16.41 23.07
N ALA A 21 4.02 -17.72 23.19
CA ALA A 21 3.06 -18.27 24.13
C ALA A 21 3.37 -17.87 25.59
N ARG A 22 4.64 -17.92 25.98
CA ARG A 22 5.10 -17.46 27.31
C ARG A 22 4.88 -15.95 27.56
N MET A 23 4.92 -15.14 26.50
CA MET A 23 4.74 -13.68 26.57
C MET A 23 3.27 -13.23 26.55
N LEU A 24 2.34 -14.14 26.27
CA LEU A 24 0.89 -13.94 26.27
C LEU A 24 0.25 -14.60 27.51
N PRO A 25 -1.01 -14.28 27.82
CA PRO A 25 -1.77 -14.99 28.85
C PRO A 25 -1.81 -16.50 28.55
N PRO A 26 -1.62 -17.38 29.55
CA PRO A 26 -1.70 -17.12 30.99
C PRO A 26 -0.39 -16.66 31.67
N GLU A 27 0.79 -16.98 31.14
CA GLU A 27 2.08 -16.70 31.82
C GLU A 27 2.47 -15.21 31.83
N SER A 28 2.15 -14.49 30.75
CA SER A 28 2.35 -13.03 30.62
C SER A 28 3.77 -12.52 30.96
N ILE A 29 4.80 -13.33 30.69
CA ILE A 29 6.20 -13.00 31.03
C ILE A 29 6.66 -11.76 30.24
N SER A 30 7.39 -10.86 30.90
CA SER A 30 7.90 -9.65 30.26
C SER A 30 9.02 -9.98 29.25
N PRO A 31 9.12 -9.27 28.10
CA PRO A 31 10.22 -9.46 27.15
C PRO A 31 11.60 -9.22 27.76
N THR A 32 11.70 -8.46 28.85
CA THR A 32 12.96 -8.22 29.57
C THR A 32 13.40 -9.48 30.34
N ASN A 33 12.48 -10.10 31.09
CA ASN A 33 12.79 -11.30 31.87
C ASN A 33 13.09 -12.48 30.96
N LEU A 34 12.29 -12.64 29.88
CA LEU A 34 12.52 -13.68 28.90
C LEU A 34 13.85 -13.48 28.14
N SER A 35 14.29 -12.23 27.94
CA SER A 35 15.60 -11.93 27.34
C SER A 35 16.76 -12.39 28.21
N ILE A 36 16.64 -12.23 29.53
CA ILE A 36 17.65 -12.70 30.50
C ILE A 36 17.68 -14.23 30.56
N GLU A 37 16.52 -14.89 30.56
CA GLU A 37 16.40 -16.35 30.62
C GLU A 37 16.92 -17.05 29.34
N THR A 38 16.58 -16.50 28.18
CA THR A 38 16.80 -17.18 26.88
C THR A 38 18.00 -16.64 26.10
N GLY A 39 18.57 -15.51 26.53
CA GLY A 39 19.63 -14.81 25.80
C GLY A 39 19.18 -14.13 24.50
N ILE A 40 17.88 -14.17 24.17
CA ILE A 40 17.31 -13.52 22.97
C ILE A 40 17.21 -12.02 23.25
N SER A 41 17.57 -11.17 22.28
CA SER A 41 17.45 -9.73 22.41
C SER A 41 16.01 -9.29 22.73
N LYS A 42 15.87 -8.40 23.71
CA LYS A 42 14.59 -7.77 24.09
C LYS A 42 13.83 -7.19 22.88
N SER A 43 14.56 -6.61 21.93
CA SER A 43 13.98 -6.02 20.71
C SER A 43 13.31 -7.07 19.80
N THR A 44 13.92 -8.25 19.68
CA THR A 44 13.39 -9.38 18.91
C THR A 44 12.13 -9.93 19.55
N LEU A 45 12.16 -10.16 20.87
CA LEU A 45 11.01 -10.65 21.64
C LEU A 45 9.83 -9.66 21.59
N ALA A 46 10.10 -8.36 21.73
CA ALA A 46 9.09 -7.31 21.60
C ALA A 46 8.46 -7.29 20.20
N THR A 47 9.27 -7.49 19.16
CA THR A 47 8.80 -7.56 17.77
C THR A 47 7.90 -8.79 17.55
N TRP A 48 8.27 -9.95 18.07
CA TRP A 48 7.45 -11.17 17.99
C TRP A 48 6.13 -11.03 18.73
N LYS A 49 6.14 -10.50 19.96
CA LYS A 49 4.91 -10.21 20.72
C LYS A 49 4.01 -9.22 19.98
N SER A 50 4.59 -8.18 19.39
CA SER A 50 3.82 -7.19 18.61
C SER A 50 3.18 -7.80 17.36
N LYS A 51 3.91 -8.65 16.63
CA LYS A 51 3.37 -9.37 15.46
C LYS A 51 2.27 -10.37 15.85
N ALA A 52 2.45 -11.09 16.96
CA ALA A 52 1.49 -12.08 17.45
C ALA A 52 0.18 -11.44 17.99
N THR A 53 0.29 -10.29 18.66
CA THR A 53 -0.88 -9.53 19.15
C THR A 53 -1.53 -8.66 18.07
N GLY A 54 -1.09 -8.81 16.81
CA GLY A 54 -1.68 -8.13 15.66
C GLY A 54 -1.32 -6.67 15.53
N GLY A 55 -0.27 -6.18 16.21
CA GLY A 55 0.35 -4.86 16.12
C GLY A 55 -0.61 -3.67 16.13
N TRP A 56 -0.49 -2.73 17.07
CA TRP A 56 -1.34 -1.53 17.11
C TRP A 56 -1.47 -0.83 15.73
N ALA A 57 -0.36 -0.70 14.99
CA ALA A 57 -0.34 -0.11 13.65
C ALA A 57 -1.03 -0.97 12.55
N SER A 58 -1.07 -2.29 12.70
CA SER A 58 -1.70 -3.20 11.72
C SER A 58 -3.21 -3.30 11.95
N LYS A 59 -3.66 -3.21 13.22
CA LYS A 59 -5.08 -3.12 13.57
C LYS A 59 -5.71 -1.84 13.01
N VAL A 60 -5.05 -0.69 13.19
CA VAL A 60 -5.51 0.62 12.71
C VAL A 60 -5.50 0.75 11.18
N LYS A 61 -4.53 0.13 10.49
CA LYS A 61 -4.49 0.13 9.01
C LYS A 61 -5.57 -0.76 8.36
N LYS A 62 -6.00 -1.83 9.04
CA LYS A 62 -7.06 -2.72 8.53
C LYS A 62 -8.47 -2.16 8.74
N THR A 63 -8.73 -1.42 9.82
CA THR A 63 -10.08 -0.89 10.10
C THR A 63 -10.50 0.12 9.04
N THR A 64 -9.70 1.15 8.79
CA THR A 64 -10.11 2.28 7.92
C THR A 64 -10.27 1.94 6.43
N ARG A 65 -9.49 0.98 5.90
CA ARG A 65 -9.54 0.58 4.48
C ARG A 65 -10.74 -0.31 4.14
N ASN A 66 -11.32 -1.02 5.12
CA ASN A 66 -12.43 -1.94 4.93
C ASN A 66 -13.81 -1.39 5.38
N MET A 67 -13.89 -0.13 5.83
CA MET A 67 -15.16 0.48 6.24
C MET A 67 -16.07 0.75 5.04
N SER A 68 -17.30 0.28 5.12
CA SER A 68 -18.38 0.60 4.18
C SER A 68 -18.74 2.09 4.23
N SER A 69 -19.34 2.60 3.15
CA SER A 69 -19.84 3.98 3.10
C SER A 69 -20.87 4.27 4.19
N LYS A 70 -21.70 3.27 4.56
CA LYS A 70 -22.70 3.38 5.63
C LYS A 70 -22.04 3.56 6.99
N GLU A 71 -21.00 2.79 7.31
CA GLU A 71 -20.32 2.90 8.60
C GLU A 71 -19.55 4.23 8.72
N LYS A 72 -18.91 4.68 7.63
CA LYS A 72 -18.27 6.00 7.58
C LYS A 72 -19.28 7.12 7.86
N PHE A 73 -20.46 7.03 7.26
CA PHE A 73 -21.54 7.99 7.49
C PHE A 73 -22.02 7.98 8.96
N LEU A 74 -22.20 6.80 9.56
CA LEU A 74 -22.62 6.69 10.95
C LEU A 74 -21.60 7.32 11.91
N ILE A 75 -20.30 7.08 11.69
CA ILE A 75 -19.24 7.71 12.47
C ILE A 75 -19.27 9.23 12.31
N VAL A 76 -19.48 9.75 11.10
CA VAL A 76 -19.60 11.19 10.87
C VAL A 76 -20.79 11.78 11.65
N MET A 77 -21.92 11.06 11.71
CA MET A 77 -23.09 11.48 12.48
C MET A 77 -22.83 11.48 13.99
N GLU A 78 -22.24 10.41 14.53
CA GLU A 78 -21.89 10.30 15.96
C GLU A 78 -20.88 11.36 16.40
N THR A 79 -19.90 11.63 15.54
CA THR A 79 -18.83 12.59 15.84
C THR A 79 -19.19 14.03 15.47
N TYR A 80 -20.38 14.28 14.92
CA TYR A 80 -20.73 15.60 14.37
C TYR A 80 -20.66 16.71 15.43
N THR A 81 -21.16 16.42 16.63
CA THR A 81 -21.28 17.34 17.77
C THR A 81 -20.08 17.34 18.71
N LEU A 82 -19.11 16.45 18.50
CA LEU A 82 -17.95 16.33 19.39
C LEU A 82 -16.96 17.47 19.17
N SER A 83 -16.38 17.95 20.26
CA SER A 83 -15.23 18.87 20.23
C SER A 83 -13.96 18.17 19.74
N GLU A 84 -12.90 18.92 19.41
CA GLU A 84 -11.66 18.33 18.86
C GLU A 84 -10.95 17.39 19.85
N THR A 85 -11.06 17.66 21.16
CA THR A 85 -10.51 16.81 22.23
C THR A 85 -11.30 15.50 22.34
N GLU A 86 -12.62 15.57 22.30
CA GLU A 86 -13.52 14.41 22.34
C GLU A 86 -13.40 13.57 21.07
N LEU A 87 -13.31 14.19 19.90
CA LEU A 87 -13.07 13.53 18.63
C LEU A 87 -11.74 12.76 18.66
N SER A 88 -10.69 13.37 19.22
CA SER A 88 -9.39 12.71 19.39
C SER A 88 -9.47 11.51 20.32
N LYS A 89 -10.25 11.60 21.41
CA LYS A 89 -10.49 10.48 22.32
C LYS A 89 -11.28 9.36 21.64
N TYR A 90 -12.40 9.67 21.00
CA TYR A 90 -13.21 8.74 20.23
C TYR A 90 -12.39 8.01 19.16
N CYS A 91 -11.54 8.74 18.42
CA CYS A 91 -10.67 8.16 17.40
C CYS A 91 -9.67 7.15 17.99
N ARG A 92 -9.10 7.42 19.17
CA ARG A 92 -8.18 6.49 19.85
C ARG A 92 -8.88 5.22 20.31
N GLU A 93 -10.10 5.34 20.83
CA GLU A 93 -10.91 4.20 21.29
C GLU A 93 -11.37 3.32 20.14
N ASN A 94 -11.78 3.93 19.02
CA ASN A 94 -12.30 3.22 17.84
C ASN A 94 -11.23 2.84 16.81
N GLY A 95 -9.95 3.15 17.06
CA GLY A 95 -8.85 2.86 16.13
C GLY A 95 -8.96 3.62 14.81
N LEU A 96 -9.37 4.88 14.86
CA LEU A 96 -9.54 5.79 13.74
C LEU A 96 -8.50 6.92 13.80
N TYR A 97 -8.28 7.58 12.66
CA TYR A 97 -7.52 8.82 12.60
C TYR A 97 -8.48 9.99 12.47
N VAL A 98 -8.21 11.07 13.21
CA VAL A 98 -9.00 12.31 13.17
C VAL A 98 -9.12 12.84 11.74
N GLU A 99 -8.03 12.78 10.97
CA GLU A 99 -7.98 13.22 9.57
C GLU A 99 -8.97 12.45 8.69
N ASN A 100 -9.15 11.14 8.93
CA ASN A 100 -10.11 10.34 8.18
C ASN A 100 -11.54 10.80 8.47
N VAL A 101 -11.88 11.04 9.73
CA VAL A 101 -13.22 11.51 10.10
C VAL A 101 -13.51 12.90 9.53
N LYS A 102 -12.51 13.81 9.56
CA LYS A 102 -12.60 15.13 8.91
C LYS A 102 -12.81 15.00 7.40
N SER A 103 -12.09 14.11 6.73
CA SER A 103 -12.25 13.85 5.29
C SER A 103 -13.63 13.30 4.94
N TRP A 104 -14.19 12.42 5.77
CA TRP A 104 -15.54 11.87 5.56
C TRP A 104 -16.61 12.94 5.78
N ARG A 105 -16.46 13.80 6.79
CA ARG A 105 -17.35 14.95 7.00
C ARG A 105 -17.34 15.87 5.78
N ALA A 106 -16.16 16.22 5.28
CA ALA A 106 -16.02 17.05 4.08
C ALA A 106 -16.66 16.38 2.85
N GLY A 107 -16.46 15.07 2.68
CA GLY A 107 -17.09 14.28 1.62
C GLY A 107 -18.62 14.28 1.70
N CYS A 108 -19.20 14.17 2.90
CA CYS A 108 -20.65 14.25 3.10
C CYS A 108 -21.23 15.63 2.73
N VAL A 109 -20.53 16.71 3.07
CA VAL A 109 -20.95 18.08 2.70
C VAL A 109 -20.83 18.29 1.18
N ALA A 110 -19.73 17.84 0.59
CA ALA A 110 -19.47 17.97 -0.85
C ALA A 110 -20.36 17.06 -1.71
N ALA A 111 -20.90 15.96 -1.16
CA ALA A 111 -21.74 15.03 -1.91
C ALA A 111 -23.00 15.69 -2.51
N ASN A 112 -23.52 16.71 -1.83
CA ASN A 112 -24.70 17.47 -2.27
C ASN A 112 -24.35 18.78 -2.98
N SER A 113 -23.07 19.17 -3.05
CA SER A 113 -22.65 20.48 -3.60
C SER A 113 -22.63 20.54 -5.13
N GLY A 114 -23.49 19.77 -5.81
CA GLY A 114 -23.78 19.89 -7.25
C GLY A 114 -22.64 19.55 -8.23
N ASN A 115 -21.43 19.26 -7.77
CA ASN A 115 -20.26 19.05 -8.63
C ASN A 115 -20.09 17.63 -9.18
N LYS A 116 -21.15 16.81 -9.14
CA LYS A 116 -21.19 15.61 -9.97
C LYS A 116 -21.36 16.08 -11.41
N ARG A 117 -20.26 16.28 -12.14
CA ARG A 117 -20.28 16.01 -13.59
C ARG A 117 -21.00 14.67 -13.72
N ASN A 118 -22.08 14.62 -14.50
CA ASN A 118 -22.94 13.44 -14.49
C ASN A 118 -22.05 12.22 -14.72
N SER A 119 -22.25 11.16 -13.93
CA SER A 119 -21.42 9.96 -14.05
C SER A 119 -21.40 9.45 -15.50
N GLU A 120 -22.48 9.71 -16.23
CA GLU A 120 -22.67 9.43 -17.66
C GLU A 120 -21.78 10.30 -18.57
N ASP A 121 -21.63 11.59 -18.26
CA ASP A 121 -20.73 12.50 -19.00
C ASP A 121 -19.26 12.07 -18.82
N LEU A 122 -18.89 11.67 -17.59
CA LEU A 122 -17.55 11.16 -17.30
C LEU A 122 -17.30 9.81 -17.98
N GLU A 123 -18.30 8.94 -18.03
CA GLU A 123 -18.16 7.61 -18.65
C GLU A 123 -18.08 7.71 -20.17
N SER A 124 -18.85 8.59 -20.79
CA SER A 124 -18.76 8.90 -22.22
C SER A 124 -17.42 9.52 -22.61
N GLU A 125 -16.93 10.51 -21.84
CA GLU A 125 -15.59 11.11 -22.03
C GLU A 125 -14.48 10.05 -21.93
N LEU A 126 -14.59 9.12 -20.95
CA LEU A 126 -13.63 8.03 -20.80
C LEU A 126 -13.62 7.09 -22.01
N ILE A 127 -14.81 6.77 -22.55
CA ILE A 127 -14.94 5.91 -23.73
C ILE A 127 -14.30 6.58 -24.96
N GLU A 128 -14.52 7.87 -25.15
CA GLU A 128 -13.93 8.64 -26.24
C GLU A 128 -12.40 8.69 -26.14
N GLU A 129 -11.86 8.99 -24.96
CA GLU A 129 -10.41 9.00 -24.73
C GLU A 129 -9.78 7.61 -24.94
N LYS A 130 -10.46 6.54 -24.53
CA LYS A 130 -10.03 5.16 -24.83
C LYS A 130 -10.03 4.84 -26.33
N LYS A 131 -10.96 5.40 -27.10
CA LYS A 131 -10.96 5.23 -28.56
C LYS A 131 -9.79 5.97 -29.19
N LYS A 132 -9.57 7.24 -28.84
CA LYS A 132 -8.46 8.07 -29.35
C LYS A 132 -7.11 7.43 -29.05
N THR A 133 -6.89 6.97 -27.83
CA THR A 133 -5.64 6.28 -27.44
C THR A 133 -5.40 5.00 -28.24
N LYS A 134 -6.46 4.23 -28.52
CA LYS A 134 -6.37 3.03 -29.36
C LYS A 134 -6.07 3.37 -30.84
N GLU A 135 -6.63 4.44 -31.37
CA GLU A 135 -6.34 4.90 -32.73
C GLU A 135 -4.91 5.43 -32.86
N LEU A 136 -4.51 6.31 -31.93
CA LEU A 136 -3.16 6.86 -31.88
C LEU A 136 -2.10 5.76 -31.74
N SER A 137 -2.32 4.78 -30.87
CA SER A 137 -1.36 3.65 -30.71
C SER A 137 -1.22 2.79 -31.97
N LYS A 138 -2.29 2.62 -32.75
CA LYS A 138 -2.22 1.92 -34.05
C LYS A 138 -1.42 2.71 -35.08
N ASP A 139 -1.71 4.00 -35.22
CA ASP A 139 -0.99 4.87 -36.16
C ASP A 139 0.50 4.95 -35.81
N LEU A 140 0.81 5.09 -34.52
CA LEU A 140 2.18 5.07 -34.01
C LEU A 140 2.89 3.76 -34.40
N ARG A 141 2.25 2.60 -34.20
CA ARG A 141 2.81 1.29 -34.57
C ARG A 141 3.07 1.15 -36.07
N LEU A 142 2.18 1.68 -36.92
CA LEU A 142 2.38 1.65 -38.38
C LEU A 142 3.56 2.54 -38.79
N LYS A 143 3.68 3.72 -38.20
CA LYS A 143 4.80 4.65 -38.43
C LYS A 143 6.13 4.07 -37.95
N GLU A 144 6.16 3.47 -36.77
CA GLU A 144 7.35 2.77 -36.26
C GLU A 144 7.76 1.60 -37.15
N LYS A 145 6.80 0.84 -37.69
CA LYS A 145 7.10 -0.26 -38.62
C LYS A 145 7.71 0.26 -39.92
N ALA A 146 7.14 1.30 -40.53
CA ALA A 146 7.72 1.92 -41.73
C ALA A 146 9.11 2.51 -41.46
N LEU A 147 9.32 3.10 -40.28
CA LEU A 147 10.63 3.61 -39.84
C LEU A 147 11.64 2.46 -39.61
N ALA A 148 11.20 1.32 -39.06
CA ALA A 148 12.03 0.13 -38.92
C ALA A 148 12.42 -0.48 -40.27
N GLU A 149 11.49 -0.52 -41.23
CA GLU A 149 11.78 -1.03 -42.58
C GLU A 149 12.76 -0.12 -43.33
N THR A 150 12.58 1.20 -43.27
CA THR A 150 13.51 2.16 -43.88
C THR A 150 14.91 2.11 -43.25
N THR A 151 15.00 2.02 -41.93
CA THR A 151 16.29 1.85 -41.24
C THR A 151 16.95 0.52 -41.59
N ALA A 152 16.19 -0.58 -41.70
CA ALA A 152 16.72 -1.87 -42.15
C ALA A 152 17.29 -1.79 -43.58
N LEU A 153 16.59 -1.14 -44.51
CA LEU A 153 17.08 -0.92 -45.87
C LEU A 153 18.36 -0.07 -45.90
N LEU A 154 18.42 1.00 -45.10
CA LEU A 154 19.63 1.83 -45.00
C LEU A 154 20.82 1.03 -44.44
N VAL A 155 20.59 0.18 -43.43
CA VAL A 155 21.62 -0.69 -42.86
C VAL A 155 22.11 -1.72 -43.89
N LEU A 156 21.20 -2.34 -44.65
CA LEU A 156 21.55 -3.29 -45.71
C LEU A 156 22.37 -2.61 -46.82
N ARG A 157 21.94 -1.43 -47.28
CA ARG A 157 22.70 -0.64 -48.27
C ARG A 157 24.12 -0.32 -47.76
N LYS A 158 24.25 0.12 -46.50
CA LYS A 158 25.55 0.40 -45.89
C LYS A 158 26.45 -0.84 -45.84
N LYS A 159 25.89 -2.01 -45.49
CA LYS A 159 26.63 -3.28 -45.48
C LYS A 159 27.07 -3.70 -46.87
N LEU A 160 26.22 -3.52 -47.88
CA LEU A 160 26.54 -3.85 -49.27
C LEU A 160 27.68 -2.97 -49.80
N ASN A 161 27.60 -1.64 -49.60
CA ASN A 161 28.66 -0.71 -49.97
C ASN A 161 30.00 -1.05 -49.28
N ALA A 162 29.97 -1.56 -48.04
CA ALA A 162 31.18 -1.96 -47.32
C ALA A 162 31.84 -3.22 -47.92
N ILE A 163 31.07 -4.11 -48.56
CA ILE A 163 31.58 -5.35 -49.17
C ILE A 163 32.03 -5.11 -50.61
N PHE A 164 31.23 -4.38 -51.40
CA PHE A 164 31.44 -4.25 -52.85
C PHE A 164 32.04 -2.89 -53.28
N GLY A 165 32.21 -1.95 -52.35
CA GLY A 165 32.53 -0.56 -52.68
C GLY A 165 31.29 0.22 -53.11
N GLU A 166 31.41 1.54 -53.24
CA GLU A 166 30.30 2.38 -53.69
C GLU A 166 30.13 2.27 -55.21
N ASP A 167 28.99 1.75 -55.68
CA ASP A 167 28.53 1.99 -57.04
C ASP A 167 28.29 3.51 -57.17
N LYS A 168 29.19 4.17 -57.91
CA LYS A 168 29.11 5.61 -58.23
C LYS A 168 27.84 5.96 -58.99
#